data_AF-A0A382DUU3-F1
#
_entry.id   AF-A0A382DUU3-F1
#
_cell.length_a   1.000
_cell.length_b   1.000
_cell.length_c   1.000
_cell.angle_alpha   90.00
_cell.angle_beta   90.00
_cell.angle_gamma   90.00
#
_symmetry.space_group_name_H-M   'P 1'
#
loop_
_entity.id
_entity.type
_entity.pdbx_description
1 polymer ?
#
loop_
_entity_poly.entity_id
_entity_poly.type
_entity_poly.pdbx_seq_one_letter_code
_entity_poly.pdbx_strand_id
1 'polypeptide(L)'
;MPLSEQVEQFDALLQRHEPMLALAPMQDVTDLPFWRVIAERGGADVYFTEYFRVHADSRLEKPILRSITENPTGRPVVAQMIGKSIPDLVRTARELQQYPIAGVDLNLGCPAPVVYKKCAGGG
;
A
#
# COMPACT_ATOMS: atom_id res chain seq x y z
N MET A 1 14.33 4.16 -4.34
CA MET A 1 14.17 5.43 -3.62
C MET A 1 14.33 5.17 -2.12
N PRO A 2 15.22 5.87 -1.40
CA PRO A 2 15.38 5.77 0.05
C PRO A 2 14.11 6.14 0.82
N LEU A 3 14.00 5.71 2.08
CA LEU A 3 12.83 5.96 2.94
C LEU A 3 12.56 7.46 3.18
N SER A 4 13.60 8.27 3.41
CA SER A 4 13.43 9.71 3.61
C SER A 4 12.85 10.39 2.37
N GLU A 5 13.35 10.01 1.20
CA GLU A 5 12.88 10.54 -0.09
C GLU A 5 11.43 10.13 -0.40
N GLN A 6 11.02 8.91 -0.01
CA GLN A 6 9.62 8.46 -0.10
C GLN A 6 8.68 9.40 0.66
N VAL A 7 9.00 9.70 1.92
CA VAL A 7 8.16 10.54 2.79
C VAL A 7 8.15 11.98 2.31
N GLU A 8 9.32 12.56 1.98
CA GLU A 8 9.43 13.94 1.49
C GLU A 8 8.63 14.15 0.19
N GLN A 9 8.74 13.24 -0.78
CA GLN A 9 7.98 13.34 -2.02
C GLN A 9 6.47 13.22 -1.77
N PHE A 10 6.04 12.33 -0.88
CA PHE A 10 4.63 12.16 -0.58
C PHE A 10 4.05 13.36 0.18
N ASP A 11 4.78 13.92 1.16
CA ASP A 11 4.39 15.15 1.85
C ASP A 11 4.26 16.33 0.87
N ALA A 12 5.20 16.45 -0.07
CA ALA A 12 5.12 17.45 -1.12
C ALA A 12 3.88 17.25 -2.01
N LEU A 13 3.54 16.01 -2.37
CA LEU A 13 2.32 15.71 -3.13
C LEU A 13 1.06 16.12 -2.38
N LEU A 14 0.98 15.83 -1.07
CA LEU A 14 -0.17 16.18 -0.23
C LEU A 14 -0.36 17.69 -0.05
N GLN A 15 0.70 18.48 -0.19
CA GLN A 15 0.66 19.95 -0.07
C GLN A 15 0.33 20.68 -1.38
N ARG A 16 0.25 19.97 -2.51
CA ARG A 16 -0.07 20.57 -3.81
C ARG A 16 -1.54 21.01 -3.86
N HIS A 17 -1.80 22.06 -4.65
CA HIS A 17 -3.16 22.52 -4.95
C HIS A 17 -3.82 21.76 -6.09
N GLU A 18 -3.01 21.11 -6.95
CA GLU A 18 -3.49 20.31 -8.07
C GLU A 18 -3.93 18.91 -7.59
N PRO A 19 -4.93 18.29 -8.25
CA PRO A 19 -5.30 16.91 -7.95
C PRO A 19 -4.12 15.95 -8.12
N MET A 20 -3.95 15.04 -7.16
CA MET A 20 -2.98 13.95 -7.24
C MET A 20 -3.60 12.74 -7.95
N LEU A 21 -2.90 12.17 -8.92
CA LEU A 21 -3.27 10.90 -9.54
C LEU A 21 -2.69 9.74 -8.74
N ALA A 22 -3.54 8.99 -8.06
CA ALA A 22 -3.14 7.79 -7.33
C ALA A 22 -3.50 6.51 -8.10
N LEU A 23 -2.57 5.56 -8.20
CA LEU A 23 -2.92 4.21 -8.64
C LEU A 23 -3.56 3.47 -7.46
N ALA A 24 -4.87 3.22 -7.57
CA ALA A 24 -5.64 2.52 -6.55
C ALA A 24 -5.18 1.05 -6.38
N PRO A 25 -5.29 0.49 -5.16
CA PRO A 25 -4.93 -0.90 -4.93
C PRO A 25 -6.04 -1.85 -5.39
N MET A 26 -5.70 -2.82 -6.23
CA MET A 26 -6.59 -3.87 -6.72
C MET A 26 -5.88 -5.23 -6.56
N GLN A 27 -6.42 -6.06 -5.67
CA GLN A 27 -5.88 -7.38 -5.38
C GLN A 27 -5.84 -8.26 -6.65
N ASP A 28 -4.74 -8.96 -6.86
CA ASP A 28 -4.41 -9.81 -8.01
C ASP A 28 -4.38 -9.06 -9.35
N VAL A 29 -4.30 -7.72 -9.33
CA VAL A 29 -4.30 -6.86 -10.53
C VAL A 29 -3.15 -5.86 -10.51
N THR A 30 -3.01 -5.04 -9.46
CA THR A 30 -2.02 -3.95 -9.41
C THR A 30 -0.72 -4.41 -8.77
N ASP A 31 -0.15 -5.48 -9.30
CA ASP A 31 1.12 -6.05 -8.88
C ASP A 31 2.33 -5.34 -9.51
N LEU A 32 3.55 -5.81 -9.20
CA LEU A 32 4.79 -5.22 -9.74
C LEU A 32 4.85 -5.23 -11.29
N PRO A 33 4.54 -6.34 -12.00
CA PRO A 33 4.35 -6.33 -13.45
C PRO A 33 3.41 -5.24 -13.96
N PHE A 34 2.24 -5.07 -13.34
CA PHE A 34 1.30 -4.02 -13.71
C PHE A 34 1.91 -2.62 -13.53
N TRP A 35 2.60 -2.38 -12.41
CA TRP A 35 3.26 -1.10 -12.16
C TRP A 35 4.32 -0.77 -13.20
N ARG A 36 5.09 -1.76 -13.67
CA ARG A 36 6.08 -1.59 -14.75
C ARG A 36 5.40 -1.07 -16.02
N VAL A 37 4.29 -1.68 -16.43
CA VAL A 37 3.54 -1.26 -17.61
C VAL A 37 2.98 0.15 -17.46
N ILE A 38 2.40 0.48 -16.29
CA ILE A 38 1.84 1.82 -16.07
C ILE A 38 2.92 2.90 -16.01
N ALA A 39 4.08 2.60 -15.41
CA ALA A 39 5.22 3.52 -15.37
C ALA A 39 5.68 3.94 -16.79
N GLU A 40 5.64 3.02 -17.75
CA GLU A 40 5.98 3.27 -19.16
C GLU A 40 4.90 4.05 -19.92
N ARG A 41 3.71 4.24 -19.34
CA ARG A 41 2.53 4.87 -19.97
C ARG A 41 2.13 6.18 -19.32
N GLY A 42 3.07 6.85 -18.65
CA GLY A 42 2.89 8.14 -17.98
C GLY A 42 2.83 8.04 -16.45
N GLY A 43 2.49 6.86 -15.92
CA GLY A 43 2.51 6.58 -14.48
C GLY A 43 1.43 7.30 -13.67
N ALA A 44 1.51 7.12 -12.35
CA ALA A 44 0.74 7.85 -11.34
C ALA A 44 1.68 8.72 -10.50
N ASP A 45 1.13 9.66 -9.72
CA ASP A 45 1.91 10.45 -8.76
C ASP A 45 2.29 9.61 -7.52
N VAL A 46 1.41 8.69 -7.11
CA VAL A 46 1.59 7.78 -5.96
C VAL A 46 0.98 6.41 -6.26
N TYR A 47 1.58 5.35 -5.72
CA TYR A 47 1.17 3.97 -5.94
C TYR A 47 0.76 3.32 -4.62
N PHE A 48 -0.35 2.58 -4.62
CA PHE A 48 -0.79 1.79 -3.48
C PHE A 48 -0.57 0.31 -3.77
N THR A 49 0.07 -0.40 -2.84
CA THR A 49 0.24 -1.85 -2.98
C THR A 49 -1.10 -2.57 -2.94
N GLU A 50 -1.15 -3.77 -3.49
CA GLU A 50 -2.12 -4.77 -3.04
C GLU A 50 -2.11 -4.88 -1.50
N TYR A 51 -3.22 -5.32 -0.91
CA TYR A 51 -3.30 -5.32 0.54
C TYR A 51 -2.56 -6.50 1.15
N PHE A 52 -1.80 -6.24 2.22
CA PHE A 52 -1.33 -7.28 3.11
C PHE A 52 -2.48 -7.76 4.00
N ARG A 53 -2.80 -9.05 3.97
CA ARG A 53 -3.80 -9.64 4.87
C ARG A 53 -3.19 -9.89 6.24
N VAL A 54 -3.73 -9.23 7.27
CA VAL A 54 -3.17 -9.24 8.63
C VAL A 54 -3.99 -10.11 9.59
N HIS A 55 -3.32 -11.09 10.18
CA HIS A 55 -3.83 -11.98 11.23
C HIS A 55 -2.69 -12.44 12.15
N ALA A 56 -2.98 -13.20 13.21
CA ALA A 56 -2.00 -13.57 14.25
C ALA A 56 -0.66 -14.09 13.68
N ASP A 57 -0.74 -15.01 12.71
CA ASP A 57 0.42 -15.66 12.12
C ASP A 57 0.84 -15.10 10.75
N SER A 58 0.24 -13.99 10.29
CA SER A 58 0.58 -13.44 8.97
C SER A 58 2.01 -12.92 8.91
N ARG A 59 2.56 -12.90 7.70
CA ARG A 59 3.86 -12.30 7.33
C ARG A 59 3.66 -11.47 6.06
N LEU A 60 4.58 -10.57 5.77
CA LEU A 60 4.53 -9.83 4.51
C LEU A 60 4.62 -10.78 3.33
N GLU A 61 3.60 -10.74 2.47
CA GLU A 61 3.54 -11.56 1.27
C GLU A 61 4.63 -11.10 0.30
N LYS A 62 5.57 -12.00 -0.03
CA LYS A 62 6.73 -11.68 -0.86
C LYS A 62 6.34 -11.03 -2.21
N PRO A 63 5.30 -11.48 -2.94
CA PRO A 63 4.91 -10.83 -4.19
C PRO A 63 4.53 -9.36 -4.01
N ILE A 64 3.72 -9.04 -3.00
CA ILE A 64 3.31 -7.65 -2.70
C ILE A 64 4.50 -6.81 -2.25
N LEU A 65 5.37 -7.38 -1.40
CA LEU A 65 6.58 -6.70 -0.92
C LEU A 65 7.53 -6.33 -2.07
N ARG A 66 7.58 -7.13 -3.14
CA ARG A 66 8.39 -6.79 -4.33
C ARG A 66 7.92 -5.53 -5.03
N SER A 67 6.63 -5.19 -5.01
CA SER A 67 6.14 -3.90 -5.53
C SER A 67 6.75 -2.71 -4.79
N ILE A 68 7.08 -2.88 -3.50
CA ILE A 68 7.79 -1.86 -2.70
C ILE A 68 9.29 -1.88 -3.03
N THR A 69 9.95 -3.03 -2.93
CA THR A 69 11.41 -3.13 -2.99
C THR A 69 11.99 -3.01 -4.40
N GLU A 70 11.21 -3.36 -5.43
CA GLU A 70 11.59 -3.29 -6.84
C GLU A 70 10.79 -2.22 -7.60
N ASN A 71 10.20 -1.25 -6.89
CA ASN A 71 9.37 -0.21 -7.49
C ASN A 71 10.11 0.53 -8.63
N PRO A 72 9.66 0.40 -9.90
CA PRO A 72 10.34 1.00 -11.05
C PRO A 72 9.92 2.46 -11.31
N THR A 73 8.91 2.95 -10.59
CA THR A 73 8.18 4.18 -10.94
C THR A 73 8.94 5.45 -10.57
N GLY A 74 9.87 5.36 -9.61
CA GLY A 74 10.49 6.54 -8.99
C GLY A 74 9.50 7.41 -8.19
N ARG A 75 8.31 6.87 -7.87
CA ARG A 75 7.22 7.55 -7.16
C ARG A 75 7.00 6.96 -5.77
N PRO A 76 6.40 7.73 -4.83
CA PRO A 76 6.11 7.24 -3.50
C PRO A 76 5.13 6.05 -3.52
N VAL A 77 5.31 5.15 -2.56
CA VAL A 77 4.50 3.94 -2.39
C VAL A 77 3.86 3.92 -1.02
N VAL A 78 2.55 3.68 -0.98
CA VAL A 78 1.79 3.46 0.24
C VAL A 78 1.44 1.98 0.36
N ALA A 79 1.83 1.34 1.46
CA ALA A 79 1.51 -0.06 1.70
C ALA A 79 0.11 -0.18 2.29
N GLN A 80 -0.78 -0.90 1.61
CA GLN A 80 -2.13 -1.13 2.13
C GLN A 80 -2.17 -2.39 3.01
N MET A 81 -2.87 -2.32 4.13
CA MET A 81 -3.16 -3.47 5.00
C MET A 81 -4.66 -3.67 5.16
N ILE A 82 -5.07 -4.91 5.39
CA ILE A 82 -6.44 -5.24 5.84
C ILE A 82 -6.38 -6.22 7.00
N GLY A 83 -7.13 -5.94 8.06
CA GLY A 83 -7.17 -6.78 9.26
C GLY A 83 -8.09 -6.20 10.32
N LYS A 84 -8.28 -6.96 11.40
CA LYS A 84 -9.19 -6.61 12.51
C LYS A 84 -8.52 -6.53 13.88
N SER A 85 -7.36 -7.17 14.02
CA SER A 85 -6.65 -7.28 15.30
C SER A 85 -5.68 -6.13 15.40
N ILE A 86 -5.93 -5.18 16.31
CA ILE A 86 -5.05 -4.03 16.54
C ILE A 86 -3.60 -4.47 16.81
N PRO A 87 -3.33 -5.46 17.69
CA PRO A 87 -1.96 -5.93 17.92
C PRO A 87 -1.28 -6.44 16.64
N ASP A 88 -2.00 -7.18 15.80
CA ASP A 88 -1.45 -7.72 14.55
C ASP A 88 -1.21 -6.61 13.52
N LEU A 89 -2.14 -5.66 13.38
CA LEU A 89 -2.00 -4.49 12.51
C LEU A 89 -0.80 -3.63 12.91
N VAL A 90 -0.62 -3.38 14.21
CA VAL A 90 0.55 -2.63 14.72
C VAL A 90 1.85 -3.38 14.45
N ARG A 91 1.87 -4.70 14.63
CA ARG A 91 3.05 -5.53 14.32
C ARG A 91 3.42 -5.43 12.83
N THR A 92 2.44 -5.60 11.94
CA THR A 92 2.67 -5.52 10.49
C THR A 92 3.06 -4.10 10.06
N ALA A 93 2.45 -3.05 10.62
CA ALA A 93 2.84 -1.66 10.34
C ALA A 93 4.30 -1.38 10.71
N ARG A 94 4.76 -1.86 11.88
CA ARG A 94 6.16 -1.73 12.31
C ARG A 94 7.14 -2.48 11.42
N GLU A 95 6.74 -3.65 10.92
CA GLU A 95 7.52 -4.41 9.94
C GLU A 95 7.61 -3.65 8.61
N LEU A 96 6.49 -3.11 8.11
CA LEU A 96 6.43 -2.30 6.89
C LEU A 96 7.27 -1.02 6.97
N GLN A 97 7.39 -0.39 8.15
CA GLN A 97 8.24 0.78 8.37
C GLN A 97 9.74 0.52 8.12
N GLN A 98 10.17 -0.75 8.03
CA GLN A 98 11.55 -1.10 7.68
C GLN A 98 11.80 -1.11 6.17
N TYR A 99 10.78 -0.88 5.35
CA TYR A 99 10.85 -0.88 3.88
C TYR A 99 10.66 0.54 3.33
N PRO A 100 11.07 0.82 2.07
CA PRO A 100 10.97 2.15 1.49
C PRO A 100 9.52 2.47 1.07
N ILE A 101 8.66 2.73 2.05
CA ILE A 101 7.28 3.18 1.86
C ILE A 101 7.13 4.63 2.35
N ALA A 102 6.26 5.39 1.71
CA ALA A 102 5.89 6.74 2.14
C ALA A 102 4.84 6.74 3.25
N GLY A 103 4.04 5.67 3.34
CA GLY A 103 2.98 5.56 4.34
C GLY A 103 2.34 4.19 4.39
N VAL A 104 1.45 4.02 5.36
CA VAL A 104 0.62 2.82 5.53
C VAL A 104 -0.84 3.22 5.41
N ASP A 105 -1.57 2.50 4.57
CA ASP A 105 -3.02 2.65 4.37
C ASP A 105 -3.76 1.47 5.02
N LEU A 106 -4.92 1.75 5.62
CA LEU A 106 -5.78 0.73 6.23
C LEU A 106 -7.05 0.61 5.39
N ASN A 107 -7.22 -0.53 4.72
CA ASN A 107 -8.41 -0.78 3.93
C ASN A 107 -9.64 -0.94 4.83
N LEU A 108 -10.54 0.04 4.76
CA LEU A 108 -11.84 0.02 5.43
C LEU A 108 -13.02 -0.19 4.45
N GLY A 109 -12.76 -0.43 3.17
CA GLY A 109 -13.79 -0.43 2.12
C GLY A 109 -14.22 -1.81 1.61
N CYS A 110 -13.48 -2.90 1.90
CA CYS A 110 -13.74 -4.20 1.28
C CYS A 110 -14.88 -4.98 2.00
N PRO A 111 -16.01 -5.29 1.32
CA PRO A 111 -17.10 -6.09 1.87
C PRO A 111 -16.87 -7.62 1.79
N ALA A 112 -15.64 -8.08 1.51
CA ALA A 112 -15.36 -9.49 1.26
C ALA A 112 -15.74 -10.41 2.46
N PRO A 113 -16.15 -11.68 2.23
CA PRO A 113 -17.08 -12.45 3.09
C PRO A 113 -16.59 -12.84 4.49
N VAL A 114 -15.40 -12.41 4.91
CA VAL A 114 -14.83 -12.64 6.24
C VAL A 114 -15.10 -11.46 7.19
N VAL A 115 -15.58 -10.34 6.65
CA VAL A 115 -15.64 -9.04 7.34
C VAL A 115 -17.03 -8.72 7.89
N TYR A 116 -18.11 -9.17 7.24
CA TYR A 116 -19.51 -8.85 7.63
C TYR A 116 -20.02 -9.56 8.90
N LYS A 117 -19.20 -10.38 9.58
CA LYS A 117 -19.57 -11.02 10.86
C LYS A 117 -18.67 -10.66 12.04
N LYS A 118 -17.68 -9.77 11.88
CA LYS A 118 -16.62 -9.58 12.90
C LYS A 118 -16.13 -8.13 13.13
N CYS A 119 -16.93 -7.10 12.85
CA CYS A 119 -16.64 -5.70 13.23
C CYS A 119 -15.24 -5.19 12.80
N ALA A 120 -14.94 -5.26 11.51
CA ALA A 120 -13.87 -4.49 10.89
C ALA A 120 -14.37 -4.03 9.52
N GLY A 121 -13.92 -2.89 9.00
CA GLY A 121 -14.42 -2.33 7.71
C GLY A 121 -15.77 -1.60 7.80
N GLY A 122 -16.09 -0.87 6.72
CA GLY A 122 -17.32 -0.10 6.57
C GLY A 122 -18.51 -0.99 6.22
N GLY A 123 -19.40 -1.17 7.20
CA GLY A 123 -20.59 -2.00 7.12
C GLY A 123 -20.73 -2.91 8.34
#